data_AF-A0A7S3KJ44-F1
#
_entry.id   AF-A0A7S3KJ44-F1
#
_cell.length_a   1.000
_cell.length_b   1.000
_cell.length_c   1.000
_cell.angle_alpha   90.00
_cell.angle_beta   90.00
_cell.angle_gamma   90.00
#
_symmetry.space_group_name_H-M   'P 1'
#
loop_
_entity.id
_entity.type
_entity.pdbx_description
1 polymer ?
#
loop_
_entity_poly.entity_id
_entity_poly.type
_entity_poly.pdbx_seq_one_letter_code
_entity_poly.pdbx_strand_id
1 'polypeptide(L)'
;LLMEEVVCFHTRLSLVEDKTTLGAGITISRLPRTGEIRSVSTTLDLLSIQAYMKCGVRHSLSNEKFTHFLPLYFGIDKEKTMFLAEHSIGLICKGSTKKFEPSQVIEVLPK
;
A
#
# COMPACT_ATOMS: atom_id res chain seq x y z
N LEU A 1 6.20 15.33 -16.56
CA LEU A 1 7.30 14.52 -17.11
C LEU A 1 7.54 13.25 -16.31
N LEU A 2 7.84 13.25 -15.00
CA LEU A 2 8.08 11.99 -14.28
C LEU A 2 6.84 11.12 -13.97
N MET A 3 5.63 11.69 -13.83
CA MET A 3 4.45 10.92 -13.41
C MET A 3 3.84 10.03 -14.49
N GLU A 4 4.12 10.31 -15.77
CA GLU A 4 3.56 9.56 -16.91
C GLU A 4 4.21 8.17 -17.06
N GLU A 5 5.44 8.02 -16.59
CA GLU A 5 6.19 6.75 -16.60
C GLU A 5 5.90 5.88 -15.37
N VAL A 6 5.04 6.34 -14.46
CA VAL A 6 4.73 5.64 -13.21
C VAL A 6 3.69 4.57 -13.48
N VAL A 7 4.15 3.32 -13.56
CA VAL A 7 3.33 2.16 -13.92
C VAL A 7 3.40 1.04 -12.88
N CYS A 8 2.34 0.24 -12.80
CA CYS A 8 2.33 -1.02 -12.06
C CYS A 8 3.30 -2.02 -12.69
N PHE A 9 4.17 -2.64 -11.90
CA PHE A 9 5.14 -3.62 -12.42
C PHE A 9 4.46 -4.86 -13.02
N HIS A 10 3.29 -5.25 -12.49
CA HIS A 10 2.59 -6.48 -12.88
C HIS A 10 1.64 -6.27 -14.06
N THR A 11 0.69 -5.33 -13.92
CA THR A 11 -0.37 -5.11 -14.93
C THR A 11 0.01 -4.07 -15.97
N ARG A 12 1.14 -3.37 -15.80
CA ARG A 12 1.56 -2.22 -16.62
C ARG A 12 0.60 -1.03 -16.65
N LEU A 13 -0.44 -1.04 -15.80
CA LEU A 13 -1.37 0.08 -15.68
C LEU A 13 -0.65 1.35 -15.21
N SER A 14 -0.90 2.45 -15.90
CA SER A 14 -0.34 3.78 -15.65
C SER A 14 -1.14 4.57 -14.62
N LEU A 15 -0.43 5.28 -13.75
CA LEU A 15 -1.05 6.22 -12.80
C LEU A 15 -1.93 7.26 -13.52
N VAL A 16 -1.43 7.81 -14.63
CA VAL A 16 -2.06 8.93 -15.34
C VAL A 16 -3.03 8.44 -16.41
N GLU A 17 -2.58 7.57 -17.32
CA GLU A 17 -3.39 7.14 -18.47
C GLU A 17 -4.59 6.29 -18.05
N ASP A 18 -4.36 5.30 -17.18
CA ASP A 18 -5.42 4.39 -16.70
C ASP A 18 -6.12 4.91 -15.45
N LYS A 19 -5.67 6.05 -14.89
CA LYS A 19 -6.16 6.61 -13.62
C LYS A 19 -6.21 5.57 -12.49
N THR A 20 -5.25 4.63 -12.47
CA THR A 20 -5.22 3.59 -11.44
C THR A 20 -4.57 4.11 -10.16
N THR A 21 -5.03 3.62 -9.00
CA THR A 21 -4.31 3.82 -7.74
C THR A 21 -3.09 2.92 -7.71
N LEU A 22 -1.91 3.51 -7.59
CA LEU A 22 -0.65 2.81 -7.37
C LEU A 22 -0.20 2.95 -5.92
N GLY A 23 0.46 1.91 -5.44
CA GLY A 23 0.98 1.84 -4.08
C GLY A 23 2.11 0.81 -3.98
N ALA A 24 2.57 0.57 -2.76
CA ALA A 24 3.61 -0.40 -2.47
C ALA A 24 3.07 -1.57 -1.65
N GLY A 25 3.76 -2.71 -1.77
CA GLY A 25 3.58 -3.84 -0.85
C GLY A 25 4.21 -3.52 0.49
N ILE A 26 3.48 -3.79 1.57
CA ILE A 26 3.92 -3.54 2.95
C ILE A 26 4.03 -4.86 3.72
N THR A 27 5.14 -5.02 4.41
CA THR A 27 5.41 -6.10 5.36
C THR A 27 5.58 -5.51 6.75
N ILE A 28 4.87 -6.08 7.72
CA ILE A 28 4.97 -5.66 9.13
C ILE A 28 5.44 -6.83 9.99
N SER A 29 6.23 -6.51 10.99
CA SER A 29 6.49 -7.40 12.12
C SER A 29 5.88 -6.82 13.38
N ARG A 30 5.37 -7.68 14.27
CA ARG A 30 4.73 -7.28 15.52
C ARG A 30 5.40 -7.91 16.73
N LEU A 31 5.40 -7.20 17.85
CA LEU A 31 5.81 -7.77 19.13
C LEU A 31 4.78 -8.82 19.58
N PRO A 32 5.17 -10.08 19.86
CA PRO A 32 4.22 -11.14 20.19
C PRO A 32 3.34 -10.84 21.41
N ARG A 33 3.87 -10.09 22.38
CA ARG A 33 3.20 -9.84 23.67
C ARG A 33 2.22 -8.67 23.63
N THR A 34 2.55 -7.60 22.92
CA THR A 34 1.75 -6.36 22.88
C THR A 34 0.98 -6.21 21.57
N GLY A 35 1.36 -6.93 20.52
CA GLY A 35 0.82 -6.76 19.17
C GLY A 35 1.27 -5.48 18.48
N GLU A 36 2.10 -4.65 19.13
CA GLU A 36 2.61 -3.40 18.58
C GLU A 36 3.48 -3.66 17.34
N ILE A 37 3.43 -2.75 16.38
CA ILE A 37 4.26 -2.81 15.18
C ILE A 37 5.71 -2.58 15.60
N ARG A 38 6.55 -3.59 15.38
CA ARG A 38 8.00 -3.54 15.64
C ARG A 38 8.75 -2.95 14.46
N SER A 39 8.38 -3.36 13.24
CA SER A 39 8.98 -2.85 12.01
C SER A 39 7.97 -2.82 10.87
N VAL A 40 8.18 -1.89 9.95
CA VAL A 40 7.46 -1.78 8.69
C VAL A 40 8.49 -1.71 7.57
N SER A 41 8.34 -2.57 6.58
CA SER A 41 9.19 -2.62 5.40
C SER A 41 8.33 -2.56 4.14
N THR A 42 8.87 -1.98 3.08
CA THR A 42 8.13 -1.71 1.84
C THR A 42 8.87 -2.25 0.64
N THR A 43 8.12 -2.76 -0.34
CA THR A 43 8.70 -3.07 -1.65
C THR A 43 9.05 -1.79 -2.40
N LEU A 44 10.08 -1.84 -3.24
CA LEU A 44 10.47 -0.70 -4.09
C LEU A 44 9.59 -0.58 -5.34
N ASP A 45 9.02 -1.70 -5.81
CA ASP A 45 8.19 -1.74 -7.00
C ASP A 45 6.77 -1.26 -6.74
N LEU A 46 6.20 -0.54 -7.71
CA LEU A 46 4.83 -0.07 -7.65
C LEU A 46 3.85 -1.14 -8.12
N LEU A 47 2.78 -1.30 -7.35
CA LEU A 47 1.69 -2.22 -7.61
C LEU A 47 0.39 -1.44 -7.77
N SER A 48 -0.46 -1.85 -8.70
CA SER A 48 -1.82 -1.31 -8.80
C SER A 48 -2.74 -1.97 -7.78
N ILE A 49 -3.72 -1.21 -7.29
CA ILE A 49 -4.79 -1.76 -6.44
C ILE A 49 -5.50 -2.95 -7.10
N GLN A 50 -5.61 -2.94 -8.44
CA GLN A 50 -6.20 -4.04 -9.21
C GLN A 50 -5.34 -5.31 -9.13
N ALA A 51 -4.03 -5.19 -9.32
CA ALA A 51 -3.11 -6.32 -9.18
C ALA A 51 -3.15 -6.92 -7.77
N TYR A 52 -3.25 -6.06 -6.75
CA TYR A 52 -3.36 -6.50 -5.35
C TYR A 52 -4.70 -7.19 -5.05
N MET A 53 -5.82 -6.56 -5.38
CA MET A 53 -7.16 -7.04 -4.97
C MET A 53 -7.72 -8.10 -5.89
N LYS A 54 -7.58 -7.95 -7.22
CA LYS A 54 -8.20 -8.84 -8.21
C LYS A 54 -7.27 -9.98 -8.63
N CYS A 55 -5.99 -9.68 -8.85
CA CYS A 55 -5.00 -10.68 -9.27
C CYS A 55 -4.32 -11.40 -8.10
N GLY A 56 -4.51 -10.92 -6.87
CA GLY A 56 -3.95 -11.57 -5.67
C GLY A 56 -2.42 -11.47 -5.54
N VAL A 57 -1.79 -10.49 -6.19
CA VAL A 57 -0.32 -10.34 -6.16
C VAL A 57 0.15 -9.99 -4.74
N ARG A 58 1.11 -10.75 -4.21
CA ARG A 58 1.68 -10.63 -2.85
C ARG A 58 3.22 -10.73 -2.81
N HIS A 59 3.87 -10.48 -3.94
CA HIS A 59 5.33 -10.49 -4.09
C HIS A 59 5.79 -9.33 -4.99
N SER A 60 7.01 -8.84 -4.78
CA SER A 60 7.67 -7.82 -5.61
C SER A 60 8.37 -8.42 -6.85
N LEU A 61 8.98 -7.59 -7.70
CA LEU A 61 9.84 -8.07 -8.80
C LEU A 61 11.06 -8.84 -8.27
N SER A 62 11.58 -8.43 -7.11
CA SER A 62 12.65 -9.11 -6.37
C SER A 62 12.18 -10.32 -5.57
N ASN A 63 10.92 -10.73 -5.72
CA ASN A 63 10.29 -11.85 -5.01
C ASN A 63 10.18 -11.68 -3.49
N GLU A 64 10.24 -10.43 -3.00
CA GLU A 64 9.96 -10.08 -1.60
C GLU A 64 8.46 -10.22 -1.34
N LYS A 65 8.10 -11.01 -0.32
CA LYS A 65 6.71 -11.20 0.06
C LYS A 65 6.21 -10.02 0.87
N PHE A 66 4.95 -9.64 0.64
CA PHE A 66 4.24 -8.65 1.44
C PHE A 66 2.81 -9.09 1.70
N THR A 67 2.22 -8.53 2.75
CA THR A 67 0.89 -8.92 3.23
C THR A 67 -0.14 -7.83 3.04
N HIS A 68 0.29 -6.57 2.98
CA HIS A 68 -0.59 -5.41 2.87
C HIS A 68 -0.23 -4.57 1.65
N PHE A 69 -1.14 -3.69 1.27
CA PHE A 69 -0.98 -2.69 0.23
C PHE A 69 -1.15 -1.31 0.84
N LEU A 70 -0.33 -0.33 0.44
CA LEU A 70 -0.48 1.06 0.85
C LEU A 70 -0.44 1.97 -0.38
N PRO A 71 -1.52 2.71 -0.69
CA PRO A 71 -1.53 3.72 -1.74
C PRO A 71 -0.47 4.81 -1.50
N LEU A 72 0.23 5.24 -2.56
CA LEU A 72 1.28 6.27 -2.47
C LEU A 72 0.93 7.57 -3.21
N TYR A 73 0.07 7.53 -4.22
CA TYR A 73 -0.18 8.67 -5.11
C TYR A 73 -1.61 9.22 -4.97
N PHE A 74 -1.76 10.38 -4.33
CA PHE A 74 -3.06 11.00 -4.01
C PHE A 74 -3.54 12.04 -5.04
N GLY A 75 -2.81 12.25 -6.14
CA GLY A 75 -3.03 13.39 -7.04
C GLY A 75 -4.09 13.21 -8.14
N ILE A 76 -4.34 11.98 -8.60
CA ILE A 76 -5.25 11.72 -9.75
C ILE A 76 -6.71 11.57 -9.29
N ASP A 77 -6.92 10.78 -8.25
CA ASP A 77 -8.23 10.58 -7.62
C ASP A 77 -8.03 10.60 -6.11
N LYS A 78 -8.01 11.82 -5.57
CA LYS A 78 -7.64 12.07 -4.17
C LYS A 78 -8.59 11.40 -3.20
N GLU A 79 -9.90 11.51 -3.43
CA GLU A 79 -10.93 10.97 -2.54
C GLU A 79 -10.84 9.45 -2.45
N LYS A 80 -10.77 8.78 -3.60
CA LYS A 80 -10.60 7.32 -3.65
C LYS A 80 -9.30 6.87 -3.02
N THR A 81 -8.21 7.58 -3.30
CA THR A 81 -6.89 7.22 -2.76
C THR A 81 -6.86 7.41 -1.24
N MET A 82 -7.44 8.50 -0.72
CA MET A 82 -7.59 8.73 0.72
C MET A 82 -8.40 7.61 1.37
N PHE A 83 -9.56 7.28 0.82
CA PHE A 83 -10.39 6.18 1.31
C PHE A 83 -9.60 4.86 1.38
N LEU A 84 -8.86 4.51 0.33
CA LEU A 84 -8.03 3.31 0.29
C LEU A 84 -6.86 3.38 1.30
N ALA A 85 -6.26 4.54 1.49
CA ALA A 85 -5.16 4.73 2.43
C ALA A 85 -5.64 4.52 3.88
N GLU A 86 -6.78 5.11 4.25
CA GLU A 86 -7.39 4.91 5.57
C GLU A 86 -7.71 3.43 5.82
N HIS A 87 -8.30 2.75 4.84
CA HIS A 87 -8.59 1.32 4.92
C HIS A 87 -7.32 0.48 5.09
N SER A 88 -6.27 0.83 4.34
CA SER A 88 -4.98 0.16 4.37
C SER A 88 -4.30 0.33 5.72
N ILE A 89 -4.27 1.56 6.25
CA ILE A 89 -3.67 1.88 7.55
C ILE A 89 -4.45 1.20 8.69
N GLY A 90 -5.78 1.27 8.68
CA GLY A 90 -6.59 0.56 9.67
C GLY A 90 -6.35 -0.96 9.66
N LEU A 91 -6.18 -1.55 8.47
CA LEU A 91 -5.83 -2.96 8.33
C LEU A 91 -4.42 -3.24 8.86
N ILE A 92 -3.44 -2.42 8.48
CA ILE A 92 -2.04 -2.56 8.90
C ILE A 92 -1.89 -2.42 10.42
N CYS A 93 -2.56 -1.45 11.06
CA CYS A 93 -2.42 -1.18 12.49
C CYS A 93 -3.33 -2.05 13.34
N LYS A 94 -4.61 -2.18 12.98
CA LYS A 94 -5.65 -2.78 13.84
C LYS A 94 -6.28 -4.06 13.26
N GLY A 95 -5.85 -4.51 12.09
CA GLY A 95 -6.45 -5.68 11.42
C GLY A 95 -7.87 -5.42 10.92
N SER A 96 -8.31 -4.16 10.82
CA SER A 96 -9.66 -3.79 10.40
C SER A 96 -9.67 -2.51 9.60
N THR A 97 -10.31 -2.54 8.43
CA THR A 97 -10.44 -1.38 7.55
C THR A 97 -11.32 -0.25 8.11
N LYS A 98 -12.08 -0.51 9.18
CA LYS A 98 -13.01 0.45 9.81
C LYS A 98 -12.43 1.17 11.03
N LYS A 99 -11.23 0.79 11.47
CA LYS A 99 -10.61 1.27 12.72
C LYS A 99 -9.41 2.18 12.47
N PHE A 100 -9.46 2.92 11.36
CA PHE A 100 -8.47 3.94 11.07
C PHE A 100 -8.54 5.07 12.10
N GLU A 101 -7.38 5.48 12.60
CA GLU A 101 -7.22 6.67 13.44
C GLU A 101 -6.04 7.49 12.87
N PRO A 102 -6.14 8.83 12.76
CA PRO A 102 -5.08 9.64 12.16
C PRO A 102 -3.71 9.50 12.81
N SER A 103 -3.64 9.19 14.12
CA SER A 103 -2.39 8.92 14.84
C SER A 103 -1.61 7.71 14.28
N GLN A 104 -2.31 6.75 13.67
CA GLN A 104 -1.72 5.53 13.12
C GLN A 104 -0.85 5.77 11.89
N VAL A 105 -1.01 6.92 11.20
CA VAL A 105 -0.22 7.26 10.01
C VAL A 105 1.29 7.19 10.33
N ILE A 106 1.70 7.66 11.50
CA ILE A 106 3.10 7.69 11.94
C ILE A 106 3.60 6.27 12.26
N GLU A 107 2.72 5.36 12.66
CA GLU A 107 3.08 3.98 12.98
C GLU A 107 3.41 3.14 11.73
N VAL A 108 2.78 3.48 10.60
CA VAL A 108 2.91 2.76 9.32
C VAL A 108 4.07 3.28 8.47
N LEU A 109 4.70 4.39 8.85
CA LEU A 109 5.89 4.86 8.14
C LEU A 109 7.04 3.85 8.33
N PRO A 110 7.80 3.54 7.25
CA PRO A 110 8.96 2.66 7.35
C PRO A 110 9.98 3.19 8.36
N LYS A 111 10.55 2.28 9.17
CA LYS A 111 11.51 2.57 10.24
C LYS A 111 12.69 1.61 10.16
#